data_AF-A0A7S4I165-F1
#
_entry.id   AF-A0A7S4I165-F1
#
_cell.length_a   1.000
_cell.length_b   1.000
_cell.length_c   1.000
_cell.angle_alpha   90.00
_cell.angle_beta   90.00
_cell.angle_gamma   90.00
#
_symmetry.space_group_name_H-M   'P 1'
#
loop_
_entity.id
_entity.type
_entity.pdbx_description
1 polymer ?
#
loop_
_entity_poly.entity_id
_entity_poly.type
_entity_poly.pdbx_seq_one_letter_code
_entity_poly.pdbx_strand_id
1 'polypeptide(L)'
;EVESWTDLNCVLYHGSAASREIIRQREWRFSGARKYTQLYKFQVLLTSYQTVLTDQPILGKVKWQYLIVDEGHRLKNTKSKLFECLQGFSTEHRLVLTGTPLQNNIQELR
;
A
#
# COMPACT_ATOMS: atom_id res chain seq x y z
N GLU A 1 0.63 -9.91 13.94
CA GLU A 1 0.34 -8.70 14.75
C GLU A 1 -0.98 -8.04 14.36
N VAL A 2 -1.17 -7.58 13.12
CA VAL A 2 -2.45 -6.94 12.74
C VAL A 2 -3.70 -7.77 13.10
N GLU A 3 -3.65 -9.09 12.86
CA GLU A 3 -4.74 -10.02 13.22
C GLU A 3 -4.86 -10.31 14.72
N SER A 4 -3.80 -10.13 15.51
CA SER A 4 -3.83 -10.37 16.96
C SER A 4 -4.35 -9.18 17.75
N TRP A 5 -4.29 -7.98 17.15
CA TRP A 5 -4.65 -6.72 17.81
C TRP A 5 -5.94 -6.10 17.26
N THR A 6 -6.43 -6.55 16.10
CA THR A 6 -7.60 -5.96 15.42
C THR A 6 -8.43 -7.00 14.69
N ASP A 7 -9.73 -6.71 14.53
CA ASP A 7 -10.65 -7.49 13.68
C ASP A 7 -10.63 -7.03 12.21
N LEU A 8 -9.61 -6.27 11.79
CA LEU A 8 -9.48 -5.79 10.42
C LEU A 8 -9.04 -6.93 9.50
N ASN A 9 -9.74 -7.09 8.38
CA ASN A 9 -9.38 -7.99 7.30
C ASN A 9 -8.10 -7.50 6.62
N CYS A 10 -6.98 -8.13 7.00
CA CYS A 10 -5.66 -7.87 6.47
C CYS A 10 -5.33 -8.88 5.36
N VAL A 11 -4.92 -8.37 4.21
CA VAL A 11 -4.50 -9.19 3.07
C VAL A 11 -3.03 -8.98 2.82
N LEU A 12 -2.25 -10.07 2.90
CA LEU A 12 -0.84 -10.06 2.52
C LEU A 12 -0.71 -10.18 1.01
N TYR A 13 -0.23 -9.12 0.37
CA TYR A 13 -0.07 -9.01 -1.06
C TYR A 13 1.39 -9.24 -1.46
N HIS A 14 1.71 -10.50 -1.73
CA HIS A 14 3.09 -10.93 -2.01
C HIS A 14 3.13 -12.13 -2.98
N GLY A 15 4.34 -12.60 -3.30
CA GLY A 15 4.56 -13.75 -4.17
C GLY A 15 4.66 -13.39 -5.66
N SER A 16 4.52 -14.41 -6.52
CA SER A 16 4.64 -14.28 -7.97
C SER A 16 3.51 -13.43 -8.58
N ALA A 17 3.68 -12.99 -9.84
CA ALA A 17 2.60 -12.28 -10.56
C ALA A 17 1.30 -13.10 -10.61
N ALA A 18 1.39 -14.43 -10.77
CA ALA A 18 0.25 -15.33 -10.76
C ALA A 18 -0.40 -15.41 -9.37
N SER A 19 0.41 -15.51 -8.30
CA SER A 19 -0.09 -15.50 -6.92
C SER A 19 -0.85 -14.21 -6.61
N ARG A 20 -0.30 -13.07 -7.02
CA ARG A 20 -0.95 -11.76 -6.83
C ARG A 20 -2.23 -11.60 -7.62
N GLU A 21 -2.32 -12.17 -8.82
CA GLU A 21 -3.58 -12.22 -9.57
C GLU A 21 -4.66 -13.00 -8.84
N ILE A 22 -4.32 -14.17 -8.27
CA ILE A 22 -5.26 -14.96 -7.46
C ILE A 22 -5.74 -14.16 -6.24
N ILE A 23 -4.83 -13.47 -5.55
CA ILE A 23 -5.18 -12.60 -4.40
C ILE A 23 -6.16 -11.49 -4.84
N ARG A 24 -5.92 -10.83 -5.97
CA ARG A 24 -6.82 -9.79 -6.50
C ARG A 24 -8.21 -10.35 -6.80
N GLN A 25 -8.29 -11.54 -7.39
CA GLN A 25 -9.57 -12.14 -7.76
C GLN A 25 -10.39 -12.60 -6.55
N ARG A 26 -9.73 -13.10 -5.50
CA ARG A 26 -10.41 -13.71 -4.35
C ARG A 26 -10.59 -12.78 -3.15
N GLU A 27 -9.61 -11.91 -2.91
CA GLU A 27 -9.54 -11.12 -1.67
C GLU A 27 -9.88 -9.65 -1.86
N TRP A 28 -9.85 -9.11 -3.08
CA TRP A 28 -10.13 -7.68 -3.28
C TRP A 28 -11.60 -7.37 -3.45
N ARG A 29 -12.39 -8.27 -4.04
CA ARG A 29 -13.79 -7.99 -4.39
C ARG A 29 -14.71 -9.08 -3.88
N PHE A 30 -15.91 -8.67 -3.46
CA PHE A 30 -16.98 -9.61 -3.16
C PHE A 30 -17.47 -10.30 -4.44
N SER A 31 -17.79 -11.60 -4.34
CA SER A 31 -18.40 -12.33 -5.43
C SER A 31 -19.75 -11.68 -5.81
N GLY A 32 -19.92 -11.37 -7.10
CA GLY A 32 -21.14 -10.71 -7.59
C GLY A 32 -21.22 -9.19 -7.34
N ALA A 33 -20.16 -8.57 -6.81
CA ALA A 33 -20.07 -7.10 -6.74
C ALA A 33 -20.24 -6.50 -8.15
N ARG A 34 -21.21 -5.59 -8.31
CA ARG A 34 -21.37 -4.84 -9.58
C ARG A 34 -20.08 -4.08 -9.86
N LYS A 35 -19.74 -3.91 -11.14
CA LYS A 35 -18.51 -3.22 -11.60
C LYS A 35 -18.29 -1.83 -10.95
N TYR A 36 -19.35 -1.21 -10.43
CA TYR A 36 -19.37 0.13 -9.84
C TYR A 36 -19.41 0.19 -8.32
N THR A 37 -19.59 -0.93 -7.61
CA THR A 37 -19.40 -0.95 -6.15
C THR A 37 -17.90 -1.03 -5.90
N GLN A 38 -17.25 0.13 -5.73
CA GLN A 38 -15.83 0.30 -5.39
C GLN A 38 -15.51 -0.18 -3.96
N LEU A 39 -16.20 -1.21 -3.49
CA LEU A 39 -16.03 -1.77 -2.15
C LEU A 39 -14.97 -2.86 -2.24
N TYR A 40 -13.83 -2.59 -1.61
CA TYR A 40 -12.79 -3.58 -1.40
C TYR A 40 -13.15 -4.44 -0.19
N LYS A 41 -12.93 -5.76 -0.29
CA LYS A 41 -13.16 -6.70 0.82
C LYS A 41 -12.09 -6.57 1.90
N PHE A 42 -10.85 -6.22 1.53
CA PHE A 42 -9.77 -5.97 2.48
C PHE A 42 -9.89 -4.58 3.11
N GLN A 43 -9.49 -4.46 4.38
CA GLN A 43 -9.30 -3.16 5.04
C GLN A 43 -7.82 -2.78 5.13
N VAL A 44 -6.92 -3.76 5.21
CA VAL A 44 -5.46 -3.55 5.23
C VAL A 44 -4.82 -4.38 4.13
N LEU A 45 -3.92 -3.78 3.35
CA LEU A 45 -3.10 -4.49 2.36
C LEU A 45 -1.63 -4.34 2.74
N LEU A 46 -1.00 -5.45 3.13
CA LEU A 46 0.42 -5.47 3.47
C LEU A 46 1.22 -5.94 2.25
N THR A 47 2.24 -5.18 1.84
CA THR A 47 3.01 -5.47 0.63
C THR A 47 4.47 -5.03 0.78
N SER A 48 5.34 -5.53 -0.10
CA SER A 48 6.74 -5.10 -0.18
C SER A 48 6.93 -3.90 -1.11
N TYR A 49 8.04 -3.16 -0.95
CA TYR A 49 8.42 -2.07 -1.85
C TYR A 49 8.58 -2.49 -3.31
N GLN A 50 9.16 -3.66 -3.55
CA GLN A 50 9.32 -4.18 -4.91
C GLN A 50 7.97 -4.45 -5.56
N THR A 51 7.01 -4.98 -4.80
CA THR A 51 5.65 -5.22 -5.27
C THR A 51 4.91 -3.91 -5.54
N VAL A 52 5.08 -2.88 -4.70
CA VAL A 52 4.51 -1.54 -4.95
C VAL A 52 4.98 -0.96 -6.27
N LEU A 53 6.29 -1.04 -6.56
CA LEU A 53 6.85 -0.59 -7.83
C LEU A 53 6.31 -1.37 -9.03
N THR A 54 6.22 -2.70 -8.89
CA THR A 54 5.81 -3.58 -9.99
C THR A 54 4.32 -3.44 -10.32
N ASP A 55 3.48 -3.33 -9.29
CA ASP A 55 2.02 -3.33 -9.41
C ASP A 55 1.42 -1.93 -9.22
N GLN A 56 2.22 -0.87 -9.34
CA GLN A 56 1.80 0.53 -9.24
C GLN A 56 0.54 0.83 -10.08
N PRO A 57 0.40 0.37 -11.34
CA PRO A 57 -0.78 0.69 -12.15
C PRO A 57 -2.07 0.05 -11.63
N ILE A 58 -1.96 -0.99 -10.79
CA ILE A 58 -3.10 -1.68 -10.18
C ILE A 58 -3.40 -1.05 -8.82
N LEU A 59 -2.38 -0.92 -7.98
CA LEU A 59 -2.51 -0.38 -6.63
C LEU A 59 -2.90 1.11 -6.63
N GLY A 60 -2.45 1.87 -7.63
CA GLY A 60 -2.78 3.29 -7.78
C GLY A 60 -4.24 3.56 -8.18
N LYS A 61 -5.00 2.55 -8.60
CA LYS A 61 -6.45 2.67 -8.86
C LYS A 61 -7.28 2.67 -7.57
N VAL A 62 -6.72 2.16 -6.48
CA VAL A 62 -7.36 2.15 -5.17
C VAL A 62 -7.24 3.55 -4.58
N LYS A 63 -8.35 4.09 -4.07
CA LYS A 63 -8.34 5.33 -3.29
C LYS A 63 -7.95 5.00 -1.86
N TRP A 64 -6.68 5.20 -1.52
CA TRP A 64 -6.17 4.88 -0.19
C TRP A 64 -6.55 6.00 0.79
N GLN A 65 -6.86 5.63 2.02
CA GLN A 65 -7.05 6.61 3.10
C GLN A 65 -5.73 6.83 3.83
N TYR A 66 -5.01 5.74 4.11
CA TYR A 66 -3.70 5.77 4.77
C TYR A 66 -2.66 5.05 3.92
N LEU A 67 -1.48 5.64 3.83
CA LEU A 67 -0.25 4.99 3.36
C LEU A 67 0.75 4.97 4.50
N ILE A 68 1.09 3.77 4.97
CA ILE A 68 2.06 3.57 6.05
C ILE A 68 3.32 2.96 5.44
N VAL A 69 4.45 3.61 5.67
CA VAL A 69 5.77 3.17 5.20
C VAL A 69 6.61 2.80 6.40
N ASP A 70 6.97 1.53 6.51
CA ASP A 70 7.85 1.02 7.56
C ASP A 70 9.32 1.05 7.14
N GLU A 71 10.23 1.28 8.06
CA GLU A 71 11.66 1.52 7.77
C GLU A 71 11.90 2.67 6.78
N GLY A 72 11.22 3.79 7.02
CA GLY A 72 11.21 4.99 6.19
C GLY A 72 12.56 5.61 5.86
N HIS A 73 13.62 5.22 6.57
CA HIS A 73 14.99 5.56 6.21
C HIS A 73 15.38 5.12 4.78
N ARG A 74 14.64 4.15 4.21
CA ARG A 74 14.74 3.75 2.79
C ARG A 74 14.31 4.83 1.80
N LEU A 75 13.52 5.82 2.24
CA LEU A 75 13.03 6.93 1.42
C LEU A 75 13.94 8.16 1.40
N LYS A 76 15.15 8.10 1.98
CA LYS A 76 16.09 9.24 2.03
C LYS A 76 16.43 9.84 0.66
N ASN A 77 16.35 9.06 -0.42
CA ASN A 77 16.56 9.55 -1.77
C ASN A 77 15.20 9.89 -2.42
N THR A 78 14.88 11.18 -2.44
CA THR A 78 13.66 11.75 -3.04
C THR A 78 13.59 11.58 -4.56
N LYS A 79 14.71 11.24 -5.21
CA LYS A 79 14.77 10.86 -6.64
C LYS A 79 14.66 9.35 -6.87
N SER A 80 14.37 8.57 -5.82
CA SER A 80 14.18 7.13 -5.99
C SER A 80 12.86 6.86 -6.69
N LYS A 81 12.85 5.86 -7.58
CA LYS A 81 11.62 5.37 -8.23
C LYS A 81 10.53 5.00 -7.20
N LEU A 82 10.93 4.54 -6.01
CA LEU A 82 10.02 4.23 -4.93
C LEU A 82 9.34 5.50 -4.39
N PHE A 83 10.10 6.56 -4.15
CA PHE A 83 9.55 7.83 -3.68
C PHE A 83 8.57 8.42 -4.70
N GLU A 84 8.94 8.51 -5.98
CA GLU A 84 8.05 8.99 -7.05
C GLU A 84 6.78 8.13 -7.17
N CYS A 85 6.94 6.81 -7.11
CA CYS A 85 5.82 5.88 -7.12
C CYS A 85 4.86 6.13 -5.95
N LEU A 86 5.39 6.23 -4.71
CA LEU A 86 4.61 6.50 -3.50
C LEU A 86 3.93 7.88 -3.54
N GLN A 87 4.60 8.91 -4.07
CA GLN A 87 4.01 10.24 -4.27
C GLN A 87 2.81 10.19 -5.21
N GLY A 88 2.85 9.36 -6.25
CA GLY A 88 1.76 9.20 -7.21
C GLY A 88 0.48 8.51 -6.67
N PHE A 89 0.50 7.95 -5.46
CA PHE A 89 -0.71 7.37 -4.86
C PHE A 89 -1.67 8.46 -4.35
N SER A 90 -2.97 8.29 -4.64
CA SER A 90 -4.01 9.09 -4.00
C SER A 90 -4.25 8.58 -2.57
N THR A 91 -3.82 9.37 -1.58
CA THR A 91 -3.92 9.08 -0.14
C THR A 91 -4.37 10.33 0.62
N GLU A 92 -5.14 10.15 1.69
CA GLU A 92 -5.52 11.28 2.58
C GLU A 92 -4.47 11.52 3.67
N HIS A 93 -3.89 10.43 4.18
CA HIS A 93 -2.92 10.46 5.26
C HIS A 93 -1.70 9.60 4.90
N ARG A 94 -0.51 10.07 5.27
CA ARG A 94 0.76 9.38 5.06
C ARG A 94 1.53 9.32 6.38
N LEU A 95 1.98 8.13 6.75
CA LEU A 95 2.74 7.87 7.97
C LEU A 95 4.03 7.14 7.60
N VAL A 96 5.15 7.60 8.15
CA VAL A 96 6.47 6.99 7.95
C VAL A 96 7.02 6.59 9.30
N LEU A 97 7.26 5.30 9.50
CA LEU A 97 7.85 4.72 10.70
C LEU A 97 9.34 4.49 10.41
N THR A 98 10.24 4.97 11.27
CA THR A 98 11.69 4.82 11.09
C THR A 98 12.39 4.75 12.44
N GLY A 99 13.27 3.75 12.61
CA GLY A 99 14.13 3.65 13.80
C GLY A 99 15.35 4.58 13.76
N THR A 100 15.65 5.21 12.62
CA THR A 100 16.72 6.22 12.53
C THR A 100 16.14 7.62 12.62
N PRO A 101 16.81 8.56 13.32
CA PRO A 101 16.39 9.96 13.35
C PRO A 101 16.46 10.51 11.92
N LEU A 102 15.29 10.61 11.28
CA LEU A 102 15.15 11.25 9.98
C LEU A 102 15.28 12.75 10.23
N GLN A 103 16.27 13.40 9.59
CA GLN A 103 16.25 14.85 9.44
C GLN A 103 14.98 15.19 8.65
N ASN A 104 13.94 15.59 9.37
CA ASN A 104 12.58 15.72 8.85
C ASN A 104 12.47 16.92 7.90
N ASN A 105 12.76 16.72 6.61
CA ASN A 105 12.10 17.48 5.54
C ASN A 105 10.75 16.82 5.17
N ILE A 106 9.96 16.47 6.19
CA ILE A 106 8.58 15.95 6.04
C ILE A 106 7.66 16.98 5.34
N GLN A 107 8.13 18.22 5.11
CA GLN A 107 7.45 19.19 4.27
C GLN A 107 7.24 18.75 2.80
N GLU A 108 7.84 17.65 2.34
CA GLU A 108 7.72 17.15 0.96
C GLU A 108 6.63 16.08 0.73
N LEU A 109 5.92 15.62 1.79
CA LEU A 109 4.86 14.58 1.69
C LEU A 109 3.44 15.14 1.65
N ARG A 110 3.29 16.42 1.30
CA ARG A 110 2.01 17.11 1.09
C ARG A 110 1.48 16.94 -0.32
#